data_AF-A0A2D0AP05-F1
#
_entry.id   AF-A0A2D0AP05-F1
#
_cell.length_a   1.000
_cell.length_b   1.000
_cell.length_c   1.000
_cell.angle_alpha   90.00
_cell.angle_beta   90.00
_cell.angle_gamma   90.00
#
_symmetry.space_group_name_H-M   'P 1'
#
loop_
_entity.id
_entity.type
_entity.pdbx_description
1 polymer ?
#
loop_
_entity_poly.entity_id
_entity_poly.type
_entity_poly.pdbx_seq_one_letter_code
_entity_poly.pdbx_strand_id
1 'polypeptide(L)'
;MSIKCTLGLVACLTYGGASVTAQDAVDVLDSCELVRSAPRDSLIESIADSIAAKTGKRITWPAGSGTPVKRQAILRECAAFSRKFNDDTAWKNLDKWPF
;
A
#
# COMPACT_ATOMS: atom_id res chain seq x y z
N MET A 1 12.98 3.68 16.90
CA MET A 1 12.81 3.05 15.58
C MET A 1 12.26 1.65 15.79
N SER A 2 11.09 1.34 15.21
CA SER A 2 10.48 0.02 15.33
C SER A 2 11.24 -0.99 14.47
N ILE A 3 11.33 -2.25 14.92
CA ILE A 3 11.92 -3.38 14.15
C ILE A 3 11.35 -3.46 12.72
N LYS A 4 10.10 -3.00 12.50
CA LYS A 4 9.49 -2.91 11.17
C LYS A 4 10.20 -1.92 10.23
N CYS A 5 10.76 -0.83 10.74
CA CYS A 5 11.55 0.13 9.95
C CYS A 5 12.91 -0.46 9.53
N THR A 6 13.51 -1.29 10.39
CA THR A 6 14.83 -1.88 10.12
C THR A 6 14.75 -3.07 9.17
N LEU A 7 13.70 -3.89 9.27
CA LEU A 7 13.43 -4.98 8.32
C LEU A 7 12.95 -4.46 6.95
N GLY A 8 12.45 -3.22 6.89
CA GLY A 8 12.02 -2.57 5.65
C GLY A 8 13.11 -1.91 4.80
N LEU A 9 14.37 -1.96 5.23
CA LEU A 9 15.47 -1.37 4.46
C LEU A 9 15.97 -2.26 3.30
N VAL A 10 15.61 -3.56 3.25
CA VAL A 10 16.18 -4.50 2.25
C VAL A 10 15.14 -5.39 1.54
N ALA A 11 13.85 -5.37 1.93
CA ALA A 11 12.84 -6.22 1.29
C ALA A 11 12.12 -5.52 0.13
N CYS A 12 12.11 -6.14 -1.04
CA CYS A 12 11.25 -5.76 -2.17
C CYS A 12 10.05 -6.71 -2.26
N LEU A 13 8.83 -6.17 -2.13
CA LEU A 13 7.55 -6.89 -2.22
C LEU A 13 7.05 -6.86 -3.66
N THR A 14 6.59 -7.98 -4.22
CA THR A 14 5.95 -7.96 -5.55
C THR A 14 4.43 -7.76 -5.43
N TYR A 15 3.96 -6.52 -5.61
CA TYR A 15 2.54 -6.20 -5.61
C TYR A 15 2.07 -5.76 -6.99
N GLY A 16 1.00 -6.39 -7.50
CA GLY A 16 0.45 -6.02 -8.82
C GLY A 16 1.40 -6.22 -10.00
N GLY A 17 2.47 -7.01 -9.85
CA GLY A 17 3.53 -7.17 -10.86
C GLY A 17 4.64 -6.12 -10.78
N ALA A 18 4.54 -5.14 -9.88
CA ALA A 18 5.60 -4.19 -9.59
C ALA A 18 6.41 -4.62 -8.36
N SER A 19 7.71 -4.34 -8.39
CA SER A 19 8.58 -4.47 -7.23
C SER A 19 8.45 -3.21 -6.38
N VAL A 20 7.99 -3.37 -5.15
CA VAL A 20 7.71 -2.28 -4.19
C VAL A 20 8.75 -2.37 -3.09
N THR A 21 9.49 -1.29 -2.84
CA THR A 21 10.45 -1.26 -1.73
C THR A 21 9.71 -1.34 -0.40
N ALA A 22 10.35 -1.83 0.65
CA ALA A 22 9.65 -1.89 1.93
C ALA A 22 9.42 -0.51 2.57
N GLN A 23 10.21 0.53 2.22
CA GLN A 23 9.84 1.91 2.55
C GLN A 23 8.54 2.33 1.85
N ASP A 24 8.41 2.07 0.55
CA ASP A 24 7.18 2.35 -0.18
C ASP A 24 6.00 1.53 0.34
N ALA A 25 6.25 0.30 0.79
CA ALA A 25 5.23 -0.55 1.38
C ALA A 25 4.71 0.01 2.71
N VAL A 26 5.59 0.55 3.55
CA VAL A 26 5.19 1.26 4.79
C VAL A 26 4.38 2.50 4.43
N ASP A 27 4.84 3.31 3.47
CA ASP A 27 4.13 4.52 3.06
C ASP A 27 2.73 4.21 2.48
N VAL A 28 2.58 3.09 1.77
CA VAL A 28 1.28 2.60 1.28
C VAL A 28 0.37 2.23 2.45
N LEU A 29 0.88 1.51 3.46
CA LEU A 29 0.09 1.15 4.65
C LEU A 29 -0.33 2.39 5.46
N ASP A 30 0.54 3.37 5.60
CA ASP A 30 0.22 4.65 6.26
C ASP A 30 -0.83 5.43 5.46
N SER A 31 -0.69 5.46 4.13
CA SER A 31 -1.69 6.05 3.23
C SER A 31 -3.05 5.35 3.39
N CYS A 32 -3.07 4.03 3.57
CA CYS A 32 -4.28 3.26 3.81
C CYS A 32 -4.95 3.57 5.16
N GLU A 33 -4.17 3.82 6.21
CA GLU A 33 -4.70 4.30 7.50
C GLU A 33 -5.26 5.73 7.38
N LEU A 34 -4.61 6.58 6.59
CA LEU A 34 -5.12 7.92 6.29
C LEU A 34 -6.47 7.86 5.57
N VAL A 35 -6.70 6.91 4.65
CA VAL A 35 -8.01 6.76 3.97
C VAL A 35 -9.12 6.38 4.94
N ARG A 36 -8.81 5.61 6.00
CA ARG A 36 -9.79 5.24 7.03
C ARG A 36 -10.20 6.44 7.89
N SER A 37 -9.26 7.32 8.19
CA SER A 37 -9.45 8.46 9.09
C SER A 37 -9.71 9.80 8.36
N ALA A 38 -9.48 9.86 7.04
CA ALA A 38 -9.59 11.09 6.27
C ALA A 38 -11.03 11.64 6.28
N PRO A 39 -11.21 12.95 6.58
CA PRO A 39 -12.54 13.57 6.60
C PRO A 39 -12.98 14.15 5.25
N ARG A 40 -12.12 14.22 4.23
CA ARG A 40 -12.37 14.98 2.99
C ARG A 40 -12.11 14.24 1.68
N ASP A 41 -12.95 14.55 0.71
CA ASP A 41 -13.03 13.95 -0.63
C ASP A 41 -11.78 14.20 -1.48
N SER A 42 -11.18 15.39 -1.37
CA SER A 42 -10.02 15.80 -2.17
C SER A 42 -8.74 15.00 -1.85
N LEU A 43 -8.66 14.39 -0.66
CA LEU A 43 -7.52 13.57 -0.26
C LEU A 43 -7.58 12.15 -0.84
N ILE A 44 -8.78 11.65 -1.12
CA ILE A 44 -8.98 10.26 -1.59
C ILE A 44 -8.30 10.05 -2.94
N GLU A 45 -8.42 11.00 -3.86
CA GLU A 45 -7.77 10.90 -5.19
C GLU A 45 -6.25 11.00 -5.07
N SER A 46 -5.74 11.95 -4.29
CA SER A 46 -4.29 12.09 -4.06
C SER A 46 -3.69 10.84 -3.40
N ILE A 47 -4.42 10.21 -2.47
CA ILE A 47 -3.96 8.95 -1.85
C ILE A 47 -3.97 7.82 -2.88
N ALA A 48 -5.01 7.72 -3.72
CA ALA A 48 -5.04 6.72 -4.78
C ALA A 48 -3.88 6.88 -5.78
N ASP A 49 -3.56 8.12 -6.16
CA ASP A 49 -2.43 8.43 -7.04
C ASP A 49 -1.09 8.09 -6.38
N SER A 50 -0.94 8.38 -5.08
CA SER A 50 0.25 8.01 -4.31
C SER A 50 0.45 6.49 -4.26
N ILE A 51 -0.61 5.74 -3.96
CA ILE A 51 -0.58 4.28 -3.96
C ILE A 51 -0.23 3.76 -5.36
N ALA A 52 -0.81 4.35 -6.42
CA ALA A 52 -0.53 3.95 -7.80
C ALA A 52 0.92 4.25 -8.21
N ALA A 53 1.48 5.38 -7.78
CA ALA A 53 2.87 5.73 -8.06
C ALA A 53 3.86 4.76 -7.38
N LYS A 54 3.58 4.36 -6.14
CA LYS A 54 4.42 3.45 -5.34
C LYS A 54 4.31 1.98 -5.75
N THR A 55 3.12 1.57 -6.18
CA THR A 55 2.83 0.16 -6.47
C THR A 55 2.70 -0.14 -7.96
N GLY A 56 2.74 0.86 -8.83
CA GLY A 56 2.40 0.73 -10.25
C GLY A 56 0.93 0.34 -10.52
N LYS A 57 0.13 0.08 -9.48
CA LYS A 57 -1.24 -0.40 -9.62
C LYS A 57 -2.22 0.77 -9.53
N ARG A 58 -2.80 1.14 -10.67
CA ARG A 58 -3.87 2.14 -10.71
C ARG A 58 -5.16 1.58 -10.12
N ILE A 59 -5.71 2.32 -9.16
CA ILE A 59 -7.01 2.05 -8.59
C ILE A 59 -8.05 2.61 -9.56
N THR A 60 -8.91 1.76 -10.09
CA THR A 60 -9.95 2.15 -11.04
C THR A 60 -11.30 2.25 -10.35
N TRP A 61 -12.07 3.28 -10.70
CA TRP A 61 -13.44 3.47 -10.25
C TRP A 61 -14.30 4.05 -11.40
N PRO A 62 -15.62 3.83 -11.39
CA PRO A 62 -16.52 4.40 -12.40
C PRO A 62 -16.45 5.93 -12.46
N ALA A 63 -16.59 6.50 -13.65
CA ALA A 63 -16.73 7.93 -13.83
C ALA A 63 -17.98 8.44 -13.08
N GLY A 64 -17.85 9.57 -12.37
CA GLY A 64 -18.94 10.11 -11.53
C GLY A 64 -19.13 9.39 -10.19
N SER A 65 -18.24 8.46 -9.80
CA SER A 65 -18.28 7.83 -8.48
C SER A 65 -18.17 8.87 -7.36
N GLY A 66 -19.14 8.86 -6.44
CA GLY A 66 -19.06 9.62 -5.20
C GLY A 66 -17.93 9.14 -4.30
N THR A 67 -17.49 10.00 -3.37
CA THR A 67 -16.37 9.73 -2.47
C THR A 67 -16.47 8.43 -1.67
N PRO A 68 -17.65 8.01 -1.17
CA PRO A 68 -17.77 6.73 -0.47
C PRO A 68 -17.34 5.53 -1.32
N VAL A 69 -17.66 5.55 -2.62
CA VAL A 69 -17.31 4.49 -3.57
C VAL A 69 -15.80 4.49 -3.86
N LYS A 70 -15.22 5.68 -4.09
CA LYS A 70 -13.77 5.83 -4.29
C LYS A 70 -12.99 5.37 -3.06
N ARG A 71 -13.43 5.78 -1.86
CA ARG A 71 -12.85 5.35 -0.58
C ARG A 71 -12.90 3.83 -0.45
N GLN A 72 -14.04 3.22 -0.75
CA GLN A 72 -14.18 1.75 -0.66
C GLN A 72 -13.26 1.02 -1.65
N ALA A 73 -13.08 1.55 -2.86
CA ALA A 73 -12.13 1.00 -3.84
C ALA A 73 -10.69 1.03 -3.30
N ILE A 74 -10.28 2.16 -2.72
CA ILE A 74 -8.94 2.26 -2.10
C ILE A 74 -8.82 1.32 -0.90
N LEU A 75 -9.82 1.26 -0.02
CA LEU A 75 -9.78 0.36 1.14
C LEU A 75 -9.69 -1.12 0.75
N ARG A 76 -10.31 -1.52 -0.37
CA ARG A 76 -10.16 -2.89 -0.92
C ARG A 76 -8.73 -3.15 -1.36
N GLU A 77 -8.12 -2.20 -2.08
CA GLU A 77 -6.73 -2.29 -2.51
C GLU A 77 -5.77 -2.30 -1.31
N CYS A 78 -6.00 -1.46 -0.32
CA CYS A 78 -5.30 -1.45 0.95
C CYS A 78 -5.38 -2.80 1.69
N ALA A 79 -6.56 -3.41 1.72
CA ALA A 79 -6.73 -4.73 2.34
C ALA A 79 -5.98 -5.82 1.56
N ALA A 80 -5.99 -5.77 0.22
CA ALA A 80 -5.25 -6.69 -0.63
C ALA A 80 -3.73 -6.51 -0.49
N PHE A 81 -3.26 -5.26 -0.43
CA PHE A 81 -1.86 -4.92 -0.18
C PHE A 81 -1.42 -5.41 1.19
N SER A 82 -2.17 -5.10 2.24
CA SER A 82 -1.86 -5.52 3.61
C SER A 82 -1.83 -7.05 3.76
N ARG A 83 -2.77 -7.77 3.13
CA ARG A 83 -2.73 -9.24 3.09
C ARG A 83 -1.47 -9.75 2.42
N LYS A 84 -1.14 -9.26 1.22
CA LYS A 84 0.09 -9.64 0.53
C LYS A 84 1.34 -9.28 1.33
N PHE A 85 1.39 -8.09 1.93
CA PHE A 85 2.48 -7.66 2.78
C PHE A 85 2.70 -8.60 3.98
N ASN A 86 1.62 -9.03 4.62
CA ASN A 86 1.68 -9.96 5.75
C ASN A 86 1.93 -11.43 5.32
N ASP A 87 1.48 -11.80 4.12
CA ASP A 87 1.62 -13.16 3.58
C ASP A 87 2.95 -13.39 2.86
N ASP A 88 3.62 -12.32 2.40
CA ASP A 88 4.84 -12.45 1.59
C ASP A 88 5.91 -13.19 2.39
N THR A 89 6.26 -14.36 1.86
CA THR A 89 7.25 -15.28 2.42
C THR A 89 8.64 -14.65 2.45
N ALA A 90 8.87 -13.53 1.77
CA ALA A 90 10.06 -12.70 1.93
C ALA A 90 10.22 -12.20 3.38
N TRP A 91 9.14 -11.78 4.06
CA TRP A 91 9.21 -11.38 5.47
C TRP A 91 9.42 -12.57 6.41
N LYS A 92 8.88 -13.74 6.07
CA LYS A 92 9.12 -15.00 6.81
C LYS A 92 10.53 -15.55 6.63
N ASN A 93 11.30 -15.04 5.66
CA ASN A 93 12.68 -15.42 5.38
C ASN A 93 13.61 -14.22 5.47
N LEU A 94 13.26 -13.19 6.25
CA LEU A 94 14.11 -12.02 6.49
C LEU A 94 15.52 -12.41 6.98
N ASP A 95 15.58 -13.48 7.77
CA ASP A 95 16.78 -14.16 8.26
C ASP A 95 17.59 -14.90 7.17
N LYS A 96 17.09 -15.00 5.94
CA LYS A 96 17.76 -15.66 4.80
C LYS A 96 18.13 -14.71 3.65
N TRP A 97 17.79 -13.44 3.74
CA TRP A 97 18.20 -12.48 2.72
C TRP A 97 19.65 -12.07 2.96
N PRO A 98 20.55 -12.28 1.99
CA PRO A 98 21.90 -11.77 2.10
C PRO A 98 21.81 -10.24 1.96
N PHE A 99 22.36 -9.57 2.96
CA PHE A 99 22.46 -8.12 3.08
C PHE A 99 22.89 -7.43 1.77
#